data_AF-A0A951U5A3-F1
#
_entry.id   AF-A0A951U5A3-F1
#
_cell.length_a   1.000
_cell.length_b   1.000
_cell.length_c   1.000
_cell.angle_alpha   90.00
_cell.angle_beta   90.00
_cell.angle_gamma   90.00
#
_symmetry.space_group_name_H-M   'P 1'
#
loop_
_entity.id
_entity.type
_entity.pdbx_description
1 polymer ?
#
loop_
_entity_poly.entity_id
_entity_poly.type
_entity_poly.pdbx_seq_one_letter_code
_entity_poly.pdbx_strand_id
1 'polypeptide(L)'
;MQHPFEPGHIFRSPGCHFTYRVIGPCCRLFDREELPWPCCRLQWRGKEPSWRRIGRRFVPDLATQNSPSYSVEVVGQEYVGHSFVVTLYASKLPQPVRAWWHVKKPQPGSAEAALPAPQPATPVG
;
A
#
# COMPACT_ATOMS: atom_id res chain seq x y z
N MET A 1 -6.19 14.71 -11.25
CA MET A 1 -5.13 13.74 -11.62
C MET A 1 -5.77 12.37 -11.64
N GLN A 2 -5.66 11.64 -12.73
CA GLN A 2 -6.40 10.39 -12.94
C GLN A 2 -5.70 9.27 -12.18
N HIS A 3 -6.32 8.80 -11.10
CA HIS A 3 -5.92 7.59 -10.41
C HIS A 3 -6.11 6.41 -11.37
N PRO A 4 -5.25 5.37 -11.38
CA PRO A 4 -5.44 4.30 -12.36
C PRO A 4 -6.80 3.62 -12.20
N PHE A 5 -7.28 3.42 -10.97
CA PHE A 5 -8.62 2.90 -10.67
C PHE A 5 -9.34 3.67 -9.56
N GLU A 6 -10.48 4.26 -9.84
CA GLU A 6 -11.31 4.93 -8.83
C GLU A 6 -11.94 3.93 -7.83
N PRO A 7 -12.33 4.37 -6.62
CA PRO A 7 -13.16 3.57 -5.73
C PRO A 7 -14.39 2.99 -6.44
N GLY A 8 -14.69 1.72 -6.20
CA GLY A 8 -15.74 0.96 -6.87
C GLY A 8 -15.31 0.30 -8.20
N HIS A 9 -14.14 0.63 -8.74
CA HIS A 9 -13.63 -0.03 -9.95
C HIS A 9 -13.45 -1.54 -9.73
N ILE A 10 -13.89 -2.34 -10.70
CA ILE A 10 -13.81 -3.80 -10.65
C ILE A 10 -12.79 -4.30 -11.66
N PHE A 11 -11.84 -5.11 -11.20
CA PHE A 11 -10.82 -5.73 -12.04
C PHE A 11 -10.59 -7.19 -11.66
N ARG A 12 -9.98 -7.97 -12.56
CA ARG A 12 -9.72 -9.40 -12.35
C ARG A 12 -8.26 -9.65 -12.02
N SER A 13 -8.00 -10.66 -11.19
CA SER A 13 -6.64 -11.12 -10.94
C SER A 13 -5.99 -11.65 -12.24
N PRO A 14 -4.65 -11.63 -12.32
CA PRO A 14 -3.95 -12.47 -13.30
C PRO A 14 -4.42 -13.92 -13.18
N GLY A 15 -4.74 -14.55 -14.32
CA GLY A 15 -5.35 -15.89 -14.34
C GLY A 15 -6.88 -15.92 -14.14
N CYS A 16 -7.54 -14.77 -13.94
CA CYS A 16 -9.00 -14.64 -13.91
C CYS A 16 -9.72 -15.42 -12.79
N HIS A 17 -9.00 -15.89 -11.77
CA HIS A 17 -9.52 -16.65 -10.63
C HIS A 17 -10.34 -15.81 -9.66
N PHE A 18 -9.95 -14.55 -9.47
CA PHE A 18 -10.60 -13.64 -8.53
C PHE A 18 -11.06 -12.37 -9.24
N THR A 19 -12.17 -11.82 -8.76
CA THR A 19 -12.67 -10.49 -9.14
C THR A 19 -12.56 -9.59 -7.93
N TYR A 20 -11.94 -8.43 -8.09
CA TYR A 20 -11.69 -7.48 -7.01
C TYR A 20 -12.44 -6.19 -7.25
N ARG A 21 -13.02 -5.62 -6.19
CA ARG A 21 -13.55 -4.25 -6.18
C ARG A 21 -12.62 -3.36 -5.38
N VAL A 22 -12.22 -2.23 -5.97
CA VAL A 22 -11.37 -1.23 -5.33
C VAL A 22 -12.16 -0.50 -4.26
N ILE A 23 -11.63 -0.48 -3.04
CA ILE A 23 -12.13 0.37 -1.95
C ILE A 23 -11.45 1.74 -2.03
N GLY A 24 -10.14 1.76 -2.27
CA GLY A 24 -9.39 3.00 -2.49
C GLY A 24 -7.87 2.80 -2.58
N PRO A 25 -7.11 3.86 -2.91
CA PRO A 25 -5.65 3.86 -2.81
C PRO A 25 -5.16 3.52 -1.41
N CYS A 26 -4.05 2.79 -1.32
CA CYS A 26 -3.36 2.63 -0.06
C CYS A 26 -1.84 2.50 -0.24
N CYS A 27 -1.12 2.85 0.82
CA CYS A 27 0.30 2.58 0.96
C CYS A 27 0.49 1.69 2.18
N ARG A 28 1.08 0.51 1.99
CA ARG A 28 1.35 -0.42 3.10
C ARG A 28 2.67 -0.07 3.77
N LEU A 29 2.66 -0.05 5.10
CA LEU A 29 3.86 -0.05 5.92
C LEU A 29 4.10 -1.46 6.44
N PHE A 30 5.33 -1.95 6.32
CA PHE A 30 5.76 -3.19 6.92
C PHE A 30 6.47 -2.89 8.24
N ASP A 31 6.08 -3.58 9.32
CA ASP A 31 6.93 -3.62 10.51
C ASP A 31 8.13 -4.51 10.20
N ARG A 32 9.31 -3.93 10.40
CA ARG A 32 10.59 -4.61 10.24
C ARG A 32 10.67 -5.92 11.04
N GLU A 33 9.98 -6.01 12.18
CA GLU A 33 10.02 -7.17 13.08
C GLU A 33 9.14 -8.34 12.60
N GLU A 34 8.16 -8.06 11.74
CA GLU A 34 7.20 -9.06 11.23
C GLU A 34 7.62 -9.68 9.88
N LEU A 35 8.70 -9.19 9.27
CA LEU A 35 9.16 -9.69 7.98
C LEU A 35 9.78 -11.09 8.13
N PRO A 36 9.40 -12.07 7.28
CA PRO A 36 9.83 -13.45 7.41
C PRO A 36 11.37 -13.56 7.30
N TRP A 37 11.94 -14.32 8.24
CA TRP A 37 13.35 -14.66 8.26
C TRP A 37 13.67 -15.69 7.15
N PRO A 38 14.81 -15.64 6.42
CA PRO A 38 16.00 -14.83 6.60
C PRO A 38 15.96 -13.63 5.67
N CYS A 39 15.49 -12.51 6.19
CA CYS A 39 15.77 -11.19 5.64
C CYS A 39 17.30 -10.95 5.73
N CYS A 40 17.98 -11.35 4.67
CA CYS A 40 19.36 -11.03 4.29
C CYS A 40 20.55 -11.58 5.10
N ARG A 41 20.37 -12.15 6.29
CA ARG A 41 21.52 -12.62 7.11
C ARG A 41 22.21 -13.89 6.56
N LEU A 42 21.49 -14.78 5.87
CA LEU A 42 22.03 -16.07 5.40
C LEU A 42 22.32 -16.15 3.90
N GLN A 43 21.53 -15.49 3.06
CA GLN A 43 21.60 -15.70 1.60
C GLN A 43 22.60 -14.77 0.90
N TRP A 44 22.86 -13.61 1.48
CA TRP A 44 23.79 -12.62 0.93
C TRP A 44 25.06 -12.65 1.77
N ARG A 45 26.06 -13.41 1.33
CA ARG A 45 27.44 -13.38 1.86
C ARG A 45 28.10 -12.01 1.59
N GLY A 46 27.50 -10.91 2.07
CA GLY A 46 27.84 -9.54 1.67
C GLY A 46 27.42 -8.48 2.69
N LYS A 47 27.70 -7.22 2.35
CA LYS A 47 27.48 -6.02 3.17
C LYS A 47 26.05 -5.95 3.67
N GLU A 48 25.91 -5.80 4.99
CA GLU A 48 24.63 -5.76 5.69
C GLU A 48 23.64 -4.79 5.00
N PRO A 49 22.45 -5.27 4.59
CA PRO A 49 21.55 -4.43 3.81
C PRO A 49 21.01 -3.30 4.67
N SER A 50 20.82 -2.13 4.04
CA SER A 50 20.68 -0.83 4.71
C SER A 50 19.54 -0.74 5.73
N TRP A 51 18.56 -1.64 5.66
CA TRP A 51 17.45 -1.73 6.60
C TRP A 51 17.85 -2.33 7.99
N ARG A 52 19.09 -2.85 8.11
CA ARG A 52 19.73 -3.27 9.38
C ARG A 52 20.71 -2.24 9.96
N ARG A 53 21.01 -1.14 9.26
CA ARG A 53 21.51 0.07 9.93
C ARG A 53 20.36 0.57 10.80
N ILE A 54 20.59 0.90 12.07
CA ILE A 54 19.55 1.42 12.99
C ILE A 54 18.69 2.43 12.22
N GLY A 55 17.50 2.00 11.83
CA GLY A 55 16.69 2.61 10.79
C GLY A 55 15.23 2.65 11.23
N ARG A 56 14.33 3.09 10.36
CA ARG A 56 12.92 3.23 10.70
C ARG A 56 12.29 1.86 10.93
N ARG A 57 11.51 1.72 12.01
CA ARG A 57 10.76 0.49 12.36
C ARG A 57 9.75 0.12 11.28
N PHE A 58 9.01 1.11 10.79
CA PHE A 58 8.06 0.94 9.69
C PHE A 58 8.72 1.30 8.36
N VAL A 59 8.73 0.35 7.44
CA VAL A 59 9.29 0.50 6.10
C VAL A 59 8.14 0.53 5.10
N PRO A 60 8.01 1.59 4.26
CA PRO A 60 6.98 1.61 3.22
C PRO A 60 7.24 0.54 2.18
N ASP A 61 6.17 -0.03 1.64
CA ASP A 61 6.24 -0.99 0.53
C ASP A 61 6.95 -0.34 -0.67
N LEU A 62 8.14 -0.86 -1.01
CA LEU A 62 8.93 -0.33 -2.12
C LEU A 62 8.25 -0.53 -3.48
N ALA A 63 7.33 -1.48 -3.61
CA ALA A 63 6.59 -1.70 -4.86
C ALA A 63 5.73 -0.47 -5.22
N THR A 64 5.23 0.25 -4.21
CA THR A 64 4.44 1.47 -4.40
C THR A 64 5.22 2.61 -5.06
N GLN A 65 6.55 2.52 -5.15
CA GLN A 65 7.36 3.51 -5.90
C GLN A 65 7.13 3.47 -7.41
N ASN A 66 6.66 2.33 -7.93
CA ASN A 66 6.55 2.09 -9.37
C ASN A 66 5.16 1.60 -9.77
N SER A 67 4.44 0.95 -8.87
CA SER A 67 3.15 0.32 -9.15
C SER A 67 2.11 0.79 -8.14
N PRO A 68 0.84 0.97 -8.55
CA PRO A 68 -0.20 1.37 -7.62
C PRO A 68 -0.61 0.20 -6.72
N SER A 69 -1.01 0.54 -5.50
CA SER A 69 -1.54 -0.38 -4.50
C SER A 69 -2.91 0.06 -4.02
N TYR A 70 -3.80 -0.90 -3.83
CA TYR A 70 -5.20 -0.66 -3.51
C TYR A 70 -5.62 -1.54 -2.35
N SER A 71 -6.48 -0.98 -1.48
CA SER A 71 -7.33 -1.82 -0.64
C SER A 71 -8.48 -2.32 -1.51
N VAL A 72 -8.68 -3.63 -1.56
CA VAL A 72 -9.70 -4.28 -2.38
C VAL A 72 -10.46 -5.31 -1.57
N GLU A 73 -11.67 -5.63 -2.02
CA GLU A 73 -12.45 -6.78 -1.56
C GLU A 73 -12.71 -7.74 -2.73
N VAL A 74 -12.95 -9.01 -2.41
CA VAL A 74 -13.30 -10.03 -3.42
C VAL A 74 -14.79 -9.95 -3.71
N VAL A 75 -15.14 -9.93 -4.99
CA VAL A 75 -16.53 -9.92 -5.47
C VAL A 75 -16.92 -11.34 -5.90
N GLY A 76 -18.11 -11.78 -5.46
CA GLY A 76 -18.76 -12.99 -5.99
C GLY A 76 -18.32 -14.32 -5.36
N GLN A 77 -17.47 -14.29 -4.34
CA GLN A 77 -17.22 -15.44 -3.47
C GLN A 77 -17.77 -15.14 -2.07
N GLU A 78 -18.11 -16.15 -1.28
CA GLU A 78 -18.59 -16.02 0.11
C GLU A 78 -17.59 -15.32 1.07
N TYR A 79 -16.46 -14.82 0.55
CA TYR A 79 -15.49 -13.94 1.22
C TYR A 79 -16.00 -12.51 1.42
N VAL A 80 -17.27 -12.37 1.81
CA VAL A 80 -17.87 -11.07 2.12
C VAL A 80 -17.24 -10.53 3.41
N GLY A 81 -16.64 -9.34 3.33
CA GLY A 81 -16.20 -8.59 4.51
C GLY A 81 -14.69 -8.54 4.78
N HIS A 82 -13.86 -9.22 3.99
CA HIS A 82 -12.40 -9.13 4.14
C HIS A 82 -11.76 -8.27 3.05
N SER A 83 -11.29 -7.08 3.45
CA SER A 83 -10.44 -6.23 2.60
C SER A 83 -8.97 -6.60 2.77
N PHE A 84 -8.21 -6.58 1.68
CA PHE A 84 -6.76 -6.74 1.72
C PHE A 84 -6.07 -5.87 0.66
N VAL A 85 -4.75 -5.76 0.75
CA VAL A 85 -3.97 -4.91 -0.14
C VAL A 85 -3.52 -5.69 -1.37
N VAL A 86 -3.79 -5.14 -2.56
CA VAL A 86 -3.29 -5.63 -3.84
C VAL A 86 -2.40 -4.58 -4.50
N THR A 87 -1.17 -4.97 -4.82
CA THR A 87 -0.24 -4.17 -5.61
C THR A 87 -0.25 -4.65 -7.07
N LEU A 88 -0.53 -3.74 -8.00
CA LEU A 88 -0.64 -4.08 -9.43
C LEU A 88 0.73 -4.03 -10.11
N TYR A 89 1.55 -5.06 -9.90
CA TYR A 89 2.92 -5.10 -10.44
C TYR A 89 3.03 -4.94 -11.96
N ALA A 90 2.01 -5.37 -12.70
CA ALA A 90 1.91 -5.24 -14.15
C ALA A 90 1.62 -3.80 -14.60
N SER A 91 1.04 -2.97 -13.74
CA SER A 91 0.78 -1.56 -14.02
C SER A 91 1.93 -0.71 -13.48
N LYS A 92 2.57 0.06 -14.36
CA LYS A 92 3.61 1.02 -13.98
C LYS A 92 3.03 2.43 -13.97
N LEU A 93 3.26 3.13 -12.87
CA LEU A 93 2.86 4.52 -12.73
C LEU A 93 3.79 5.40 -13.59
N PRO A 94 3.24 6.33 -14.38
CA PRO A 94 4.05 7.33 -15.07
C PRO A 94 4.74 8.25 -14.06
N GLN A 95 5.90 8.80 -14.43
CA GLN A 95 6.75 9.63 -13.56
C GLN A 95 6.00 10.71 -12.75
N PRO A 96 5.09 11.52 -13.32
CA PRO A 96 4.37 12.54 -12.54
C PRO A 96 3.46 11.91 -11.46
N VAL A 97 2.83 10.77 -11.75
CA VAL A 97 1.95 10.08 -10.79
C VAL A 97 2.77 9.40 -9.70
N ARG A 98 3.95 8.85 -10.01
CA ARG A 98 4.88 8.27 -9.02
C ARG A 98 5.30 9.28 -7.96
N ALA A 99 5.57 10.51 -8.38
CA ALA A 99 6.03 11.58 -7.50
C ALA A 99 4.95 11.98 -6.47
N TRP A 100 3.67 11.88 -6.83
CA TRP A 100 2.55 12.09 -5.91
C TRP A 100 2.25 10.82 -5.09
N TRP A 101 2.31 9.64 -5.72
CA TRP A 101 1.95 8.36 -5.11
C TRP A 101 2.88 7.93 -3.96
N HIS A 102 4.19 8.12 -4.15
CA HIS A 102 5.20 7.69 -3.18
C HIS A 102 6.18 8.83 -2.90
N VAL A 103 5.86 9.62 -1.89
CA VAL A 103 6.65 10.77 -1.46
C VAL A 103 7.63 10.36 -0.36
N LYS A 104 8.94 10.49 -0.60
CA LYS A 104 9.98 10.19 0.41
C LYS A 104 10.16 11.29 1.45
N LYS A 105 9.86 12.54 1.07
CA LYS A 105 9.93 13.72 1.94
C LYS A 105 8.72 14.59 1.61
N PRO A 106 7.87 14.97 2.58
CA PRO A 106 6.78 15.90 2.33
C PRO A 106 7.36 17.17 1.70
N GLN A 107 6.73 17.66 0.62
CA GLN A 107 7.19 18.90 0.02
C GLN A 107 6.85 20.05 0.99
N PRO A 108 7.79 20.96 1.28
CA PRO A 108 7.48 22.12 2.10
C PRO A 108 6.40 22.94 1.38
N GLY A 109 5.19 22.99 1.96
CA GLY A 109 4.02 23.69 1.39
C GLY A 109 2.89 22.80 0.88
N SER A 110 3.04 21.46 0.81
CA SER A 110 1.89 20.57 0.59
C SER A 110 1.15 20.41 1.92
N ALA A 111 0.22 21.32 2.19
CA ALA A 111 -0.72 21.21 3.30
C ALA A 111 -1.59 19.96 3.10
N GLU A 112 -1.19 18.84 3.69
CA GLU A 112 -2.11 17.74 3.95
C GLU A 112 -3.09 18.26 5.00
N ALA A 113 -4.36 18.40 4.62
CA ALA A 113 -5.44 18.66 5.55
C ALA A 113 -5.33 17.68 6.71
N ALA A 114 -5.25 18.21 7.93
CA ALA A 114 -5.35 17.42 9.14
C ALA A 114 -6.56 16.49 8.99
N LEU A 115 -6.35 15.18 9.09
CA LEU A 115 -7.46 14.25 9.31
C LEU A 115 -8.30 14.84 10.45
N PRO A 116 -9.63 14.99 10.29
CA PRO A 116 -10.45 15.34 11.43
C PRO A 116 -10.20 14.28 12.49
N ALA A 117 -9.87 14.73 13.71
CA ALA A 117 -9.67 13.86 14.86
C ALA A 117 -10.83 12.84 14.93
N PRO A 118 -10.57 11.57 15.32
CA PRO A 118 -11.63 10.60 15.50
C PRO A 118 -12.67 11.20 16.46
N GLN A 119 -13.86 11.48 15.94
CA GLN A 119 -14.90 12.08 16.76
C GLN A 119 -15.34 11.05 17.82
N PRO A 120 -15.48 11.46 19.09
CA PRO A 120 -15.92 10.55 20.14
C PRO A 120 -17.30 10.00 19.77
N ALA A 121 -17.43 8.67 19.83
CA ALA A 121 -18.68 7.97 19.56
C ALA A 121 -19.81 8.59 20.40
N THR A 122 -20.83 9.11 19.73
CA THR A 122 -22.02 9.63 20.40
C THR A 122 -22.76 8.44 21.03
N PRO A 123 -23.08 8.47 22.33
CA PRO A 123 -23.91 7.44 22.93
C PRO A 123 -25.31 7.55 22.34
N VAL A 124 -25.80 6.45 21.77
CA VAL A 124 -27.21 6.29 21.39
C VAL A 124 -27.98 6.14 22.70
N GLY A 125 -28.84 7.12 23.00
CA GLY A 125 -29.83 7.06 24.08
C GLY A 125 -31.09 6.34 23.66
#